data_AF-A0AA48HE44-F1
#
_entry.id   AF-A0AA48HE44-F1
#
_cell.length_a   1.000
_cell.length_b   1.000
_cell.length_c   1.000
_cell.angle_alpha   90.00
_cell.angle_beta   90.00
_cell.angle_gamma   90.00
#
_symmetry.space_group_name_H-M   'P 1'
#
loop_
_entity.id
_entity.type
_entity.pdbx_description
1 polymer ?
#
loop_
_entity_poly.entity_id
_entity_poly.type
_entity_poly.pdbx_seq_one_letter_code
_entity_poly.pdbx_strand_id
1 'polypeptide(L)'
;MAEGALKSAAAKIGLEVSVDSVGTANYHIGQAPDPRAIAVARAHGIDIGGVIGRQLTEMDFLDFTHIFALDTANMAGIKARAPRHGTARIALLLDSVEGREGESVPDPYYGDTEEFERCWKTIDEACHALARTLARDGVNARF
;
A
#
# COMPACT_ATOMS: atom_id res chain seq x y z
N MET A 1 3.74 5.92 -0.90
CA MET A 1 3.03 6.06 -2.20
C MET A 1 1.70 5.33 -2.19
N ALA A 2 1.65 4.02 -1.91
CA ALA A 2 0.41 3.23 -1.91
C ALA A 2 -0.70 3.77 -1.00
N GLU A 3 -0.39 4.19 0.23
CA GLU A 3 -1.39 4.82 1.12
C GLU A 3 -2.08 6.03 0.48
N GLY A 4 -1.30 6.96 -0.07
CA GLY A 4 -1.83 8.16 -0.73
C GLY A 4 -2.63 7.83 -2.01
N ALA A 5 -2.14 6.88 -2.81
CA ALA A 5 -2.82 6.43 -4.02
C ALA A 5 -4.17 5.77 -3.69
N LEU A 6 -4.25 4.89 -2.69
CA LEU A 6 -5.50 4.25 -2.29
C LEU A 6 -6.50 5.25 -1.69
N LYS A 7 -6.04 6.16 -0.81
CA LYS A 7 -6.89 7.25 -0.28
C LYS A 7 -7.50 8.07 -1.42
N SER A 8 -6.69 8.45 -2.41
CA SER A 8 -7.14 9.21 -3.58
C SER A 8 -8.12 8.41 -4.45
N ALA A 9 -7.80 7.15 -4.77
CA ALA A 9 -8.64 6.28 -5.58
C ALA A 9 -10.02 6.03 -4.93
N ALA A 10 -10.05 5.77 -3.62
CA ALA A 10 -11.29 5.59 -2.87
C ALA A 10 -12.13 6.87 -2.84
N ALA A 11 -11.50 8.03 -2.59
CA ALA A 11 -12.19 9.32 -2.57
C ALA A 11 -12.86 9.65 -3.93
N LYS A 12 -12.21 9.33 -5.06
CA LYS A 12 -12.77 9.55 -6.40
C LYS A 12 -14.08 8.80 -6.66
N ILE A 13 -14.29 7.66 -6.00
CA ILE A 13 -15.51 6.85 -6.15
C ILE A 13 -16.45 6.96 -4.94
N GLY A 14 -16.16 7.85 -3.99
CA GLY A 14 -16.97 8.03 -2.77
C GLY A 14 -16.92 6.83 -1.80
N LEU A 15 -15.86 6.02 -1.86
CA LEU A 15 -15.68 4.88 -0.94
C LEU A 15 -15.03 5.35 0.36
N GLU A 16 -15.69 5.10 1.49
CA GLU A 16 -15.10 5.34 2.81
C GLU A 16 -14.13 4.22 3.19
N VAL A 17 -12.86 4.57 3.39
CA VAL A 17 -11.80 3.66 3.80
C VAL A 17 -10.93 4.30 4.86
N SER A 18 -10.45 3.51 5.81
CA SER A 18 -9.30 3.88 6.65
C SER A 18 -8.06 3.24 6.02
N VAL A 19 -7.02 4.02 5.75
CA VAL A 19 -5.78 3.52 5.13
C VAL A 19 -4.57 4.02 5.92
N ASP A 20 -3.68 3.10 6.27
CA ASP A 20 -2.36 3.36 6.85
C ASP A 20 -1.26 2.62 6.07
N SER A 21 0.01 2.87 6.42
CA SER A 21 1.14 2.13 5.84
C SER A 21 2.22 1.78 6.86
N VAL A 22 2.87 0.64 6.63
CA VAL A 22 3.85 0.04 7.55
C VAL A 22 5.02 -0.57 6.82
N GLY A 23 6.19 -0.57 7.47
CA GLY A 23 7.36 -1.32 7.05
C GLY A 23 7.44 -2.68 7.73
N THR A 24 7.92 -3.70 7.02
CA THR A 24 8.27 -5.00 7.61
C THR A 24 9.63 -4.97 8.34
N ALA A 25 10.53 -4.08 7.91
CA ALA A 25 11.82 -3.81 8.51
C ALA A 25 11.78 -2.58 9.44
N ASN A 26 12.81 -2.41 10.28
CA ASN A 26 12.90 -1.34 11.27
C ASN A 26 13.78 -0.15 10.84
N TYR A 27 14.33 -0.15 9.63
CA TYR A 27 15.32 0.85 9.19
C TYR A 27 14.77 2.28 9.02
N HIS A 28 13.47 2.43 8.74
CA HIS A 28 12.85 3.73 8.41
C HIS A 28 11.78 4.17 9.40
N ILE A 29 11.79 3.62 10.62
CA ILE A 29 10.84 4.03 11.67
C ILE A 29 11.08 5.51 12.02
N GLY A 30 10.01 6.30 12.07
CA GLY A 30 10.02 7.73 12.37
C GLY A 30 10.49 8.61 11.21
N GLN A 31 10.82 8.04 10.06
CA GLN A 31 11.29 8.81 8.90
C GLN A 31 10.12 9.20 8.00
N ALA A 32 10.22 10.39 7.39
CA ALA A 32 9.35 10.79 6.30
C ALA A 32 9.63 9.93 5.05
N PRO A 33 8.73 9.90 4.05
CA PRO A 33 8.95 9.14 2.83
C PRO A 33 10.12 9.72 2.04
N ASP A 34 10.71 8.91 1.15
CA ASP A 34 11.76 9.37 0.24
C ASP A 34 11.30 10.65 -0.50
N PRO A 35 12.12 11.72 -0.53
CA PRO A 35 11.76 12.97 -1.23
C PRO A 35 11.35 12.78 -2.70
N ARG A 36 11.91 11.77 -3.38
CA ARG A 36 11.54 11.41 -4.77
C ARG A 36 10.13 10.84 -4.84
N ALA A 37 9.76 9.97 -3.90
CA ALA A 37 8.39 9.47 -3.78
C ALA A 37 7.40 10.60 -3.47
N ILE A 38 7.78 11.55 -2.61
CA ILE A 38 6.97 12.74 -2.32
C ILE A 38 6.79 13.58 -3.59
N ALA A 39 7.87 13.86 -4.32
CA ALA A 39 7.83 14.65 -5.54
C ALA A 39 6.93 14.02 -6.61
N VAL A 40 7.06 12.71 -6.83
CA VAL A 40 6.23 11.95 -7.77
C VAL A 40 4.77 11.98 -7.35
N ALA A 41 4.44 11.63 -6.09
CA ALA A 41 3.06 11.68 -5.61
C ALA A 41 2.43 13.08 -5.77
N ARG A 42 3.20 14.14 -5.47
CA ARG A 42 2.74 15.53 -5.62
C ARG A 42 2.51 15.93 -7.07
N ALA A 43 3.32 15.43 -8.01
CA ALA A 43 3.10 15.65 -9.44
C ALA A 43 1.75 15.07 -9.91
N HIS A 44 1.24 14.04 -9.21
CA HIS A 44 -0.08 13.45 -9.40
C HIS A 44 -1.16 14.02 -8.46
N GLY A 45 -0.89 15.15 -7.80
CA GLY A 45 -1.85 15.87 -6.95
C GLY A 45 -2.07 15.25 -5.57
N ILE A 46 -1.18 14.38 -5.10
CA ILE A 46 -1.31 13.67 -3.82
C ILE A 46 -0.13 14.04 -2.91
N ASP A 47 -0.42 14.57 -1.72
CA ASP A 47 0.62 14.83 -0.72
C ASP A 47 0.77 13.64 0.23
N ILE A 48 1.96 13.03 0.21
CA ILE A 48 2.35 11.98 1.15
C ILE A 48 3.40 12.46 2.15
N GLY A 49 3.76 13.76 2.15
CA GLY A 49 4.84 14.28 2.98
C GLY A 49 4.62 14.16 4.49
N GLY A 50 3.37 14.00 4.92
CA GLY A 50 2.99 13.79 6.33
C GLY A 50 2.98 12.32 6.77
N VAL A 51 3.18 11.35 5.87
CA VAL A 51 3.26 9.93 6.23
C VAL A 51 4.54 9.69 7.02
N ILE A 52 4.48 8.96 8.11
CA ILE A 52 5.65 8.63 8.93
C ILE A 52 5.83 7.12 8.98
N GLY A 53 7.02 6.66 8.63
CA GLY A 53 7.34 5.25 8.67
C GLY A 53 7.14 4.67 10.07
N ARG A 54 6.38 3.60 10.18
CA ARG A 54 6.25 2.78 11.39
C ARG A 54 6.42 1.32 11.04
N GLN A 55 6.68 0.49 12.03
CA GLN A 55 6.82 -0.95 11.82
C GLN A 55 5.47 -1.65 11.95
N LEU A 56 5.29 -2.72 11.17
CA LEU A 56 4.20 -3.67 11.33
C LEU A 56 4.23 -4.31 12.73
N THR A 57 3.07 -4.32 13.38
CA THR A 57 2.84 -4.87 14.72
C THR A 57 1.78 -5.97 14.67
N GLU A 58 1.64 -6.75 15.74
CA GLU A 58 0.57 -7.76 15.83
C GLU A 58 -0.83 -7.14 15.80
N MET A 59 -0.99 -5.92 16.34
CA MET A 59 -2.28 -5.22 16.37
C MET A 59 -2.77 -4.84 14.97
N ASP A 60 -1.86 -4.60 14.02
CA ASP A 60 -2.25 -4.29 12.64
C ASP A 60 -3.05 -5.44 12.00
N PHE A 61 -2.81 -6.69 12.40
CA PHE A 61 -3.57 -7.84 11.91
C PHE A 61 -4.99 -7.96 12.50
N LEU A 62 -5.32 -7.14 13.50
CA LEU A 62 -6.62 -7.08 14.17
C LEU A 62 -7.36 -5.78 13.84
N ASP A 63 -6.63 -4.67 13.77
CA ASP A 63 -7.21 -3.34 13.52
C ASP A 63 -7.60 -3.14 12.04
N PHE A 64 -6.90 -3.83 11.14
CA PHE A 64 -7.13 -3.77 9.70
C PHE A 64 -7.78 -5.05 9.16
N THR A 65 -8.64 -4.86 8.17
CA THR A 65 -9.34 -5.95 7.47
C THR A 65 -8.47 -6.58 6.39
N HIS A 66 -7.53 -5.81 5.85
CA HIS A 66 -6.66 -6.21 4.75
C HIS A 66 -5.27 -5.64 4.97
N ILE A 67 -4.24 -6.41 4.63
CA ILE A 67 -2.84 -5.95 4.59
C ILE A 67 -2.30 -6.31 3.21
N PHE A 68 -1.89 -5.29 2.45
CA PHE A 68 -1.35 -5.49 1.11
C PHE A 68 0.18 -5.36 1.09
N ALA A 69 0.84 -6.41 0.64
CA ALA A 69 2.28 -6.40 0.39
C ALA A 69 2.59 -5.80 -0.99
N LEU A 70 3.64 -4.98 -1.10
CA LEU A 70 4.07 -4.45 -2.39
C LEU A 70 4.88 -5.47 -3.21
N ASP A 71 5.59 -6.37 -2.55
CA ASP A 71 6.38 -7.41 -3.18
C ASP A 71 6.37 -8.72 -2.38
N THR A 72 6.99 -9.76 -2.94
CA THR A 72 7.06 -11.10 -2.31
C THR A 72 7.90 -11.14 -1.04
N ALA A 73 8.91 -10.28 -0.88
CA ALA A 73 9.72 -10.20 0.34
C ALA A 73 8.93 -9.56 1.49
N ASN A 74 8.17 -8.52 1.19
CA ASN A 74 7.22 -7.86 2.07
C ASN A 74 6.14 -8.86 2.50
N MET A 75 5.59 -9.61 1.54
CA MET A 75 4.61 -10.68 1.79
C MET A 75 5.17 -11.73 2.77
N ALA A 76 6.39 -12.21 2.54
CA ALA A 76 7.04 -13.15 3.45
C ALA A 76 7.26 -12.54 4.84
N GLY A 77 7.71 -11.28 4.92
CA GLY A 77 7.92 -10.56 6.17
C GLY A 77 6.65 -10.30 6.97
N ILE A 78 5.53 -10.04 6.30
CA ILE A 78 4.19 -9.89 6.90
C ILE A 78 3.72 -11.24 7.43
N LYS A 79 3.75 -12.29 6.60
CA LYS A 79 3.32 -13.65 6.98
C LYS A 79 4.12 -14.21 8.15
N ALA A 80 5.42 -13.94 8.22
CA ALA A 80 6.28 -14.36 9.33
C ALA A 80 5.91 -13.69 10.67
N ARG A 81 5.23 -12.53 10.64
CA ARG A 81 4.79 -11.78 11.82
C ARG A 81 3.30 -11.94 12.12
N ALA A 82 2.55 -12.61 11.25
CA ALA A 82 1.12 -12.76 11.40
C ALA A 82 0.79 -13.63 12.64
N PRO A 83 0.06 -13.09 13.64
CA PRO A 83 -0.34 -13.87 14.78
C PRO A 83 -1.40 -14.90 14.37
N ARG A 84 -1.47 -16.03 15.08
CA ARG A 84 -2.48 -17.09 14.81
C ARG A 84 -3.93 -16.60 14.87
N HIS A 85 -4.18 -15.54 15.63
CA HIS A 85 -5.49 -14.94 15.84
C HIS A 85 -5.71 -13.68 14.99
N GLY A 86 -4.78 -13.34 14.10
CA GLY A 86 -4.94 -12.23 13.16
C GLY A 86 -6.09 -12.51 12.19
N THR A 87 -6.91 -11.48 11.95
CA THR A 87 -8.11 -11.57 11.11
C THR A 87 -7.94 -10.89 9.75
N ALA A 88 -6.89 -10.08 9.58
CA ALA A 88 -6.62 -9.39 8.34
C ALA A 88 -6.34 -10.35 7.17
N ARG A 89 -6.95 -10.08 6.01
CA ARG A 89 -6.61 -10.75 4.76
C ARG A 89 -5.29 -10.21 4.22
N ILE A 90 -4.31 -11.08 3.99
CA ILE A 90 -2.99 -10.71 3.47
C ILE A 90 -2.90 -11.08 1.98
N ALA A 91 -2.59 -10.12 1.11
CA ALA A 91 -2.47 -10.31 -0.34
C ALA A 91 -1.38 -9.40 -0.94
N LEU A 92 -0.93 -9.68 -2.17
CA LEU A 92 -0.10 -8.71 -2.90
C LEU A 92 -1.00 -7.59 -3.42
N LEU A 93 -0.48 -6.37 -3.50
CA LEU A 93 -1.26 -5.24 -4.01
C LEU A 93 -1.72 -5.50 -5.46
N LEU A 94 -0.85 -6.09 -6.29
CA LEU A 94 -1.15 -6.41 -7.70
C LEU A 94 -2.12 -7.58 -7.89
N ASP A 95 -2.44 -8.35 -6.84
CA ASP A 95 -3.54 -9.32 -6.89
C ASP A 95 -4.91 -8.63 -7.10
N SER A 96 -4.98 -7.31 -6.96
CA SER A 96 -6.18 -6.52 -7.25
C SER A 96 -6.33 -6.18 -8.74
N VAL A 97 -5.31 -6.42 -9.56
CA VAL A 97 -5.29 -6.11 -11.00
C VAL A 97 -5.42 -7.42 -11.78
N GLU A 98 -6.50 -7.52 -12.56
CA GLU A 98 -6.79 -8.71 -13.38
C GLU A 98 -5.62 -9.02 -14.32
N GLY A 99 -5.10 -10.25 -14.23
CA GLY A 99 -4.00 -10.73 -15.06
C GLY A 99 -2.60 -10.39 -14.54
N ARG A 100 -2.48 -9.79 -13.36
CA ARG A 100 -1.20 -9.46 -12.69
C ARG A 100 -1.07 -10.11 -11.31
N GLU A 101 -1.86 -11.14 -11.04
CA GLU A 101 -1.86 -11.86 -9.78
C GLU A 101 -0.49 -12.51 -9.52
N GLY A 102 0.02 -12.35 -8.29
CA GLY A 102 1.36 -12.83 -7.92
C GLY A 102 2.52 -11.90 -8.28
N GLU A 103 2.29 -10.83 -9.05
CA GLU A 103 3.33 -9.87 -9.40
C GLU A 103 3.73 -8.97 -8.22
N SER A 104 4.97 -8.47 -8.27
CA SER A 104 5.47 -7.46 -7.34
C SER A 104 5.43 -6.07 -7.97
N VAL A 105 5.14 -5.06 -7.15
CA VAL A 105 5.39 -3.66 -7.49
C VAL A 105 6.90 -3.47 -7.62
N PRO A 106 7.41 -2.87 -8.72
CA PRO A 106 8.83 -2.59 -8.86
C PRO A 106 9.34 -1.65 -7.76
N ASP A 107 10.40 -2.03 -7.06
CA ASP A 107 11.04 -1.18 -6.05
C ASP A 107 11.93 -0.12 -6.72
N PRO A 108 11.64 1.19 -6.58
CA PRO A 108 12.40 2.23 -7.22
C PRO A 108 13.60 2.71 -6.42
N TYR A 109 13.87 2.17 -5.22
CA TYR A 109 14.77 2.77 -4.24
C TYR A 109 16.19 3.07 -4.77
N TYR A 110 16.74 2.14 -5.57
CA TYR A 110 18.05 2.25 -6.20
C TYR A 110 18.03 2.87 -7.61
N GLY A 111 16.85 3.25 -8.10
CA GLY A 111 16.63 3.86 -9.40
C GLY A 111 16.63 5.39 -9.38
N ASP A 112 16.32 5.96 -10.53
CA ASP A 112 16.14 7.39 -10.77
C ASP A 112 14.64 7.80 -10.74
N THR A 113 14.36 9.03 -11.14
CA THR A 113 13.00 9.59 -11.06
C THR A 113 12.01 8.83 -11.95
N GLU A 114 12.47 8.29 -13.08
CA GLU A 114 11.65 7.49 -13.99
C GLU A 114 11.25 6.16 -13.34
N GLU A 115 12.14 5.50 -12.58
CA GLU A 115 11.76 4.33 -11.79
C GLU A 115 10.69 4.65 -10.74
N PHE A 116 10.80 5.79 -10.05
CA PHE A 116 9.75 6.21 -9.10
C PHE A 116 8.42 6.46 -9.81
N GLU A 117 8.43 7.05 -11.00
CA GLU A 117 7.23 7.26 -11.81
C GLU A 117 6.63 5.92 -12.30
N ARG A 118 7.47 4.95 -12.71
CA ARG A 118 7.02 3.59 -13.07
C ARG A 118 6.40 2.86 -11.87
N CYS A 119 7.03 2.95 -10.71
CA CYS A 119 6.52 2.42 -9.45
C CYS A 119 5.17 3.05 -9.10
N TRP A 120 5.08 4.39 -9.20
CA TRP A 120 3.85 5.12 -8.97
C TRP A 120 2.71 4.66 -9.87
N LYS A 121 2.93 4.59 -11.19
CA LYS A 121 1.91 4.12 -12.14
C LYS A 121 1.39 2.72 -11.81
N THR A 122 2.30 1.83 -11.43
CA THR A 122 1.96 0.46 -11.01
C THR A 122 1.10 0.46 -9.74
N ILE A 123 1.47 1.26 -8.75
CA ILE A 123 0.71 1.42 -7.50
C ILE A 123 -0.66 2.05 -7.77
N ASP A 124 -0.72 3.10 -8.58
CA ASP A 124 -1.94 3.85 -8.86
C ASP A 124 -2.97 2.98 -9.61
N GLU A 125 -2.54 2.22 -10.61
CA GLU A 125 -3.37 1.23 -11.30
C GLU A 125 -4.00 0.24 -10.31
N ALA A 126 -3.16 -0.34 -9.45
CA ALA A 126 -3.60 -1.34 -8.47
C ALA A 126 -4.54 -0.75 -7.42
N CYS A 127 -4.27 0.47 -6.94
CA CYS A 127 -5.14 1.15 -5.97
C CYS A 127 -6.52 1.48 -6.56
N HIS A 128 -6.58 1.89 -7.83
CA HIS A 128 -7.86 2.09 -8.52
C HIS A 128 -8.62 0.78 -8.71
N ALA A 129 -7.94 -0.31 -9.04
CA ALA A 129 -8.58 -1.63 -9.16
C ALA A 129 -9.09 -2.12 -7.80
N LEU A 130 -8.26 -2.03 -6.76
CA LEU A 130 -8.61 -2.37 -5.38
C LEU A 130 -9.84 -1.59 -4.90
N ALA A 131 -9.85 -0.25 -5.04
CA ALA A 131 -10.97 0.58 -4.64
C ALA A 131 -12.30 0.14 -5.30
N ARG A 132 -12.26 -0.20 -6.61
CA ARG A 132 -13.43 -0.72 -7.33
C ARG A 132 -13.88 -2.09 -6.82
N THR A 133 -12.94 -2.97 -6.48
CA THR A 133 -13.26 -4.31 -5.93
C THR A 133 -13.97 -4.16 -4.58
N LEU A 134 -13.42 -3.35 -3.68
CA LEU A 134 -13.98 -3.10 -2.36
C LEU A 134 -15.38 -2.47 -2.39
N ALA A 135 -15.59 -1.53 -3.32
CA ALA A 135 -16.90 -0.92 -3.52
C ALA A 135 -17.96 -1.92 -3.99
N ARG A 136 -17.58 -2.92 -4.80
CA ARG A 136 -18.50 -3.99 -5.23
C ARG A 136 -18.83 -4.95 -4.09
N ASP A 137 -17.84 -5.26 -3.26
CA ASP A 137 -18.00 -6.20 -2.15
C ASP A 137 -18.80 -5.62 -0.98
N GLY A 138 -19.11 -4.30 -1.00
CA GLY A 138 -19.92 -3.63 0.01
C GLY A 138 -19.26 -3.55 1.40
N VAL A 139 -17.93 -3.59 1.45
CA VAL A 139 -17.17 -3.72 2.70
C VAL A 139 -16.78 -2.35 3.24
N ASN A 140 -17.14 -2.06 4.50
CA ASN A 140 -16.49 -1.01 5.29
C ASN A 140 -15.07 -1.48 5.64
N ALA A 141 -14.11 -1.22 4.74
CA ALA A 141 -12.77 -1.78 4.85
C ALA A 141 -11.77 -0.83 5.54
N ARG A 142 -10.90 -1.43 6.35
CA ARG A 142 -9.74 -0.78 6.97
C ARG A 142 -8.47 -1.45 6.42
N PHE A 143 -7.51 -0.65 5.94
CA PHE A 143 -6.24 -1.05 5.31
C PHE A 143 -5.04 -0.53 6.08
#